data_AF-A0A534K473-F1
#
_entry.id   AF-A0A534K473-F1
#
_cell.length_a   1.000
_cell.length_b   1.000
_cell.length_c   1.000
_cell.angle_alpha   90.00
_cell.angle_beta   90.00
_cell.angle_gamma   90.00
#
_symmetry.space_group_name_H-M   'P 1'
#
loop_
_entity.id
_entity.type
_entity.pdbx_description
1 polymer ?
#
loop_
_entity_poly.entity_id
_entity_poly.type
_entity_poly.pdbx_seq_one_letter_code
_entity_poly.pdbx_strand_id
1 'polypeptide(L)' 'MDTALILAGGQSIRFGTPKALVDVAGKPMVARVADAVASLVGEIVVSVAEARDADFLRPILPRAKFAVDRRR' A
#
# COMPACT_ATOMS: atom_id res chain seq x y z
N MET A 1 -12.04 14.51 9.29
CA MET A 1 -11.96 13.57 8.16
C MET A 1 -10.91 12.58 8.57
N ASP A 2 -11.29 11.33 8.74
CA ASP A 2 -10.37 10.32 9.28
C ASP A 2 -9.50 9.79 8.14
N THR A 3 -8.26 9.44 8.47
CA THR A 3 -7.24 9.00 7.51
C THR A 3 -6.70 7.65 7.93
N ALA A 4 -6.66 6.69 7.00
CA ALA A 4 -5.97 5.42 7.19
C ALA A 4 -4.52 5.52 6.70
N LEU A 5 -3.57 5.02 7.49
CA LEU A 5 -2.19 4.83 7.10
C LEU A 5 -1.90 3.34 6.89
N ILE A 6 -1.59 2.96 5.65
CA ILE A 6 -1.17 1.60 5.30
C ILE A 6 0.36 1.58 5.23
N LEU A 7 0.99 0.77 6.09
CA LEU A 7 2.44 0.59 6.10
C LEU A 7 2.86 -0.52 5.11
N ALA A 8 3.39 -0.13 3.95
CA ALA A 8 3.75 -1.01 2.86
C ALA A 8 5.25 -0.95 2.49
N GLY A 9 6.11 -0.39 3.35
CA GLY A 9 7.56 -0.24 3.09
C GLY A 9 8.44 -1.46 3.43
N GLY A 10 7.88 -2.65 3.67
CA GLY A 10 8.67 -3.83 4.02
C GLY A 10 9.39 -4.44 2.81
N GLN A 11 10.69 -4.75 2.94
CA GLN A 11 11.50 -5.38 1.87
C GLN A 11 11.04 -6.78 1.44
N SER A 12 10.07 -7.37 2.14
CA SER A 12 9.51 -8.69 1.81
C SER A 12 10.54 -9.84 1.79
N ILE A 13 11.71 -9.69 2.44
CA ILE A 13 12.79 -10.71 2.48
C ILE A 13 12.27 -12.09 2.91
N ARG A 14 11.52 -12.14 4.00
CA ARG A 14 10.94 -13.40 4.52
C ARG A 14 9.82 -13.96 3.64
N PHE A 15 9.18 -13.09 2.84
CA PHE A 15 8.07 -13.45 1.97
C PHE A 15 8.57 -13.91 0.58
N GLY A 16 9.78 -13.49 0.17
CA GLY A 16 10.44 -13.90 -1.06
C GLY A 16 9.97 -13.17 -2.33
N THR A 17 8.82 -12.51 -2.30
CA THR A 17 8.27 -11.73 -3.42
C THR A 17 7.68 -10.41 -2.90
N PRO A 18 7.45 -9.40 -3.76
CA PRO A 18 6.84 -8.13 -3.34
C PRO A 18 5.47 -8.34 -2.69
N LYS A 19 5.41 -8.37 -1.35
CA LYS A 19 4.24 -8.80 -0.58
C LYS A 19 2.97 -8.01 -0.92
N ALA A 20 3.11 -6.71 -1.15
CA ALA A 20 1.99 -5.82 -1.52
C ALA A 20 1.28 -6.23 -2.82
N LEU A 21 2.00 -6.86 -3.74
CA LEU A 21 1.52 -7.25 -5.08
C LEU A 21 1.03 -8.70 -5.15
N VAL A 22 1.22 -9.49 -4.10
CA VAL A 22 0.81 -10.89 -4.05
C VAL A 22 -0.71 -10.99 -4.21
N ASP A 23 -1.14 -11.89 -5.09
CA ASP A 23 -2.56 -12.18 -5.27
C ASP A 23 -3.13 -12.87 -4.02
N VAL A 24 -4.21 -12.32 -3.48
CA VAL A 24 -4.97 -12.89 -2.37
C VAL A 24 -6.44 -12.97 -2.78
N ALA A 25 -6.79 -14.12 -3.36
CA ALA A 25 -8.12 -14.41 -3.90
C ALA A 25 -8.52 -13.48 -5.04
N GLY A 26 -7.65 -13.35 -6.06
CA GLY A 26 -7.90 -12.59 -7.28
C GLY A 26 -7.70 -11.08 -7.15
N LYS A 27 -7.08 -10.63 -6.05
CA LYS A 27 -6.83 -9.20 -5.78
C LYS A 27 -5.44 -9.03 -5.14
N PRO A 28 -4.65 -8.03 -5.57
CA PRO A 28 -3.39 -7.70 -4.89
C PRO A 28 -3.61 -7.43 -3.40
N MET A 29 -2.73 -7.96 -2.55
CA MET A 29 -2.84 -7.87 -1.09
C MET A 29 -3.10 -6.44 -0.62
N VAL A 30 -2.38 -5.46 -1.17
CA VAL A 30 -2.54 -4.05 -0.77
C VAL A 30 -3.90 -3.46 -1.16
N ALA A 31 -4.48 -3.87 -2.30
CA ALA A 31 -5.82 -3.47 -2.70
C ALA A 31 -6.87 -4.03 -1.74
N ARG A 32 -6.69 -5.28 -1.29
CA ARG A 32 -7.57 -5.88 -0.28
C ARG A 32 -7.56 -5.11 1.04
N VAL A 33 -6.39 -4.63 1.48
CA VAL A 33 -6.27 -3.80 2.69
C VAL A 33 -6.95 -2.44 2.49
N ALA A 34 -6.70 -1.79 1.34
CA ALA A 34 -7.32 -0.50 1.03
C ALA A 34 -8.85 -0.58 1.00
N ASP A 35 -9.41 -1.60 0.35
CA ASP A 35 -10.85 -1.82 0.29
C ASP A 35 -11.47 -2.02 1.68
N ALA A 36 -10.78 -2.74 2.56
CA ALA A 36 -11.27 -3.02 3.91
C ALA A 36 -11.42 -1.74 4.77
N VAL A 37 -10.62 -0.70 4.50
CA VAL A 37 -10.68 0.56 5.24
C VAL A 37 -11.42 1.67 4.49
N ALA A 38 -11.63 1.55 3.18
CA ALA A 38 -12.13 2.62 2.32
C ALA A 38 -13.49 3.20 2.73
N SER A 39 -14.38 2.41 3.32
CA SER A 39 -15.69 2.89 3.80
C SER A 39 -15.64 3.58 5.16
N LEU A 40 -14.52 3.46 5.87
CA LEU A 40 -14.34 3.96 7.24
C LEU A 40 -13.63 5.32 7.29
N VAL A 41 -12.90 5.67 6.22
CA VAL A 41 -12.03 6.84 6.19
C VAL A 41 -12.28 7.68 4.95
N GLY A 42 -12.04 8.99 5.05
CA GLY A 42 -12.11 9.88 3.91
C GLY A 42 -10.85 9.86 3.05
N GLU A 43 -9.72 9.45 3.63
CA GLU A 43 -8.41 9.46 2.97
C GLU A 43 -7.61 8.20 3.31
N ILE A 44 -6.89 7.69 2.31
CA ILE A 44 -5.92 6.61 2.47
C ILE A 44 -4.54 7.13 2.08
N VAL A 45 -3.57 6.95 2.97
CA VAL A 45 -2.16 7.19 2.73
C VAL A 45 -1.41 5.86 2.81
N VAL A 46 -0.58 5.58 1.81
CA VAL A 46 0.29 4.40 1.78
C VAL A 46 1.72 4.84 2.00
N SER A 47 2.34 4.36 3.08
CA SER A 47 3.75 4.56 3.34
C SER A 47 4.56 3.48 2.64
N VAL A 48 5.56 3.88 1.86
CA VAL A 48 6.47 3.00 1.10
C VAL A 48 7.92 3.31 1.43
N ALA A 49 8.83 2.37 1.12
CA ALA A 49 10.27 2.57 1.38
C ALA A 49 10.93 3.40 0.27
N GLU A 50 10.60 3.13 -0.99
CA GLU A 50 11.18 3.83 -2.14
C GLU A 50 10.11 4.49 -3.01
N ALA A 51 10.46 5.59 -3.69
CA ALA A 51 9.53 6.27 -4.60
C ALA A 51 9.00 5.33 -5.71
N ARG A 52 9.85 4.43 -6.21
CA ARG A 52 9.47 3.43 -7.22
C ARG A 52 8.37 2.48 -6.75
N ASP A 53 8.28 2.19 -5.45
CA ASP A 53 7.23 1.34 -4.92
C ASP A 53 5.86 2.04 -5.07
N ALA A 54 5.81 3.36 -4.84
CA ALA A 54 4.60 4.14 -5.06
C ALA A 54 4.17 4.11 -6.53
N ASP A 55 5.12 4.14 -7.48
CA ASP A 55 4.81 4.09 -8.91
C ASP A 55 4.17 2.76 -9.31
N PHE A 56 4.63 1.64 -8.75
CA PHE A 56 4.01 0.32 -8.96
C PHE A 56 2.61 0.21 -8.33
N LEU A 57 2.39 0.89 -7.20
CA LEU A 57 1.14 0.80 -6.45
C LEU A 57 0.06 1.79 -6.94
N ARG A 58 0.44 2.91 -7.57
CA ARG A 58 -0.50 3.92 -8.09
C ARG A 58 -1.58 3.35 -9.02
N PRO A 59 -1.27 2.48 -10.01
CA PRO A 59 -2.29 1.87 -10.85
C PRO A 59 -3.27 0.97 -10.08
N ILE A 60 -2.82 0.39 -8.97
CA ILE A 60 -3.60 -0.52 -8.13
C ILE A 60 -4.47 0.27 -7.13
N LEU A 61 -3.95 1.39 -6.64
CA LEU A 61 -4.58 2.25 -5.63
C LEU A 61 -4.70 3.69 -6.13
N PRO A 62 -5.53 3.96 -7.16
CA PRO A 62 -5.56 5.27 -7.82
C PRO A 62 -6.04 6.42 -6.93
N ARG A 63 -6.72 6.11 -5.83
CA ARG A 63 -7.24 7.08 -4.85
C ARG A 63 -6.34 7.27 -3.64
N ALA A 64 -5.30 6.45 -3.48
CA ALA A 64 -4.40 6.58 -2.35
C ALA A 64 -3.36 7.68 -2.59
N LYS A 65 -3.02 8.41 -1.52
CA LYS A 65 -1.80 9.22 -1.47
C LYS A 65 -0.63 8.34 -1.07
N PHE A 66 0.58 8.70 -1.48
CA PHE A 66 1.80 7.96 -1.16
C PHE A 66 2.78 8.82 -0.39
N ALA A 67 3.38 8.25 0.65
CA ALA A 67 4.43 8.86 1.44
C ALA A 67 5.66 7.94 1.43
N VAL A 68 6.81 8.47 1.00
CA VAL A 68 8.08 7.74 1.07
C VAL A 68 8.67 7.94 2.47
N ASP A 69 8.91 6.84 3.18
CA ASP A 69 9.60 6.87 4.47
C ASP A 69 11.07 7.28 4.24
N ARG A 70 11.50 8.35 4.89
CA ARG A 70 12.85 8.92 4.75
C ARG A 70 13.79 8.48 5.85
N ARG A 71 13.36 7.64 6.79
CA ARG A 71 14.25 7.10 7.81
C ARG A 71 15.15 6.04 7.17
N ARG A 72 16.45 6.36 7.10
CA ARG A 72 17.53 5.42 6.79
C ARG A 72 17.82 4.52 7.97
#